data_AF-A0A4U4EBW5-F1
#
_entry.id   AF-A0A4U4EBW5-F1
#
_cell.length_a   1.000
_cell.length_b   1.000
_cell.length_c   1.000
_cell.angle_alpha   90.00
_cell.angle_beta   90.00
_cell.angle_gamma   90.00
#
_symmetry.space_group_name_H-M   'P 1'
#
loop_
_entity.id
_entity.type
_entity.pdbx_description
1 polymer ?
#
loop_
_entity_poly.entity_id
_entity_poly.type
_entity_poly.pdbx_seq_one_letter_code
_entity_poly.pdbx_strand_id
1 'polypeptide(L)'
;MRIAYFNELDTFAETHGLSTLRIIQGMGWDDRIGNHYNNPSFGYGGYCLPKDSKQLEAHFHHTPQQLISTVVASNQTRKDFIVQQIMKKKPKTIGIYRLNMKQSSDNCRNSVMIDLIKQFNQMDPKIRIYIYEPLLKEHTSFLGNEVVATTEALKHKSEVILANRMSQELLDVIEKVYSRDLFHKN
;
A
#
# COMPACT_ATOMS: atom_id res chain seq x y z
N MET A 1 -12.70 0.45 -8.26
CA MET A 1 -12.45 -0.18 -9.58
C MET A 1 -11.17 0.34 -10.22
N ARG A 2 -11.07 1.62 -10.63
CA ARG A 2 -9.88 2.15 -11.33
C ARG A 2 -8.54 1.92 -10.60
N ILE A 3 -8.46 2.19 -9.30
CA ILE A 3 -7.22 1.91 -8.52
C ILE A 3 -6.89 0.41 -8.54
N ALA A 4 -7.90 -0.46 -8.37
CA ALA A 4 -7.70 -1.91 -8.38
C ALA A 4 -7.13 -2.37 -9.73
N TYR A 5 -7.69 -1.86 -10.83
CA TYR A 5 -7.20 -2.14 -12.18
C TYR A 5 -5.72 -1.74 -12.40
N PHE A 6 -5.33 -0.52 -12.03
CA PHE A 6 -3.92 -0.10 -12.15
C PHE A 6 -2.99 -0.84 -11.18
N ASN A 7 -3.49 -1.28 -10.03
CA ASN A 7 -2.74 -2.13 -9.11
C ASN A 7 -2.53 -3.54 -9.66
N GLU A 8 -3.52 -4.13 -10.35
CA GLU A 8 -3.35 -5.41 -11.03
C GLU A 8 -2.35 -5.31 -12.19
N LEU A 9 -2.42 -4.23 -12.97
CA LEU A 9 -1.47 -3.95 -14.03
C LEU A 9 -0.04 -3.79 -13.49
N ASP A 10 0.09 -3.12 -12.34
CA ASP A 10 1.37 -2.99 -11.63
C ASP A 10 1.87 -4.33 -11.07
N THR A 11 1.00 -5.16 -10.51
CA THR A 11 1.32 -6.53 -10.09
C THR A 11 1.83 -7.36 -11.27
N PHE A 12 1.15 -7.28 -12.42
CA PHE A 12 1.57 -7.95 -13.64
C PHE A 12 2.96 -7.48 -14.09
N ALA A 13 3.16 -6.17 -14.14
CA ALA A 13 4.42 -5.58 -14.55
C ALA A 13 5.57 -5.96 -13.61
N GLU A 14 5.37 -5.87 -12.29
CA GLU A 14 6.38 -6.26 -11.29
C GLU A 14 6.75 -7.75 -11.40
N THR A 15 5.75 -8.62 -11.57
CA THR A 15 5.97 -10.07 -11.67
C THR A 15 6.83 -10.44 -12.87
N HIS A 16 6.70 -9.70 -13.98
CA HIS A 16 7.40 -9.99 -15.24
C HIS A 16 8.61 -9.08 -15.49
N GLY A 17 9.01 -8.25 -14.51
CA GLY A 17 10.13 -7.32 -14.67
C GLY A 17 9.90 -6.22 -15.72
N LEU A 18 8.64 -5.86 -15.96
CA LEU A 18 8.25 -4.82 -16.91
C LEU A 18 8.20 -3.44 -16.24
N SER A 19 8.30 -2.38 -17.05
CA SER A 19 8.15 -1.00 -16.58
C SER A 19 6.67 -0.63 -16.44
N THR A 20 6.15 -0.64 -15.21
CA THR A 20 4.76 -0.18 -14.94
C THR A 20 4.53 1.24 -15.46
N LEU A 21 5.50 2.14 -15.25
CA LEU A 21 5.40 3.54 -15.68
C LEU A 21 5.13 3.66 -17.18
N ARG A 22 5.89 2.94 -18.01
CA ARG A 22 5.71 2.97 -19.47
C ARG A 22 4.35 2.41 -19.89
N ILE A 23 3.91 1.33 -19.26
CA ILE A 23 2.60 0.71 -19.56
C ILE A 23 1.47 1.68 -19.23
N ILE A 24 1.48 2.27 -18.03
CA ILE A 24 0.44 3.20 -17.58
C ILE A 24 0.43 4.48 -18.43
N GLN A 25 1.59 5.04 -18.76
CA GLN A 25 1.70 6.22 -19.62
C GLN A 25 1.16 5.93 -21.03
N GLY A 26 1.53 4.80 -21.62
CA GLY A 26 1.04 4.41 -22.95
C GLY A 26 -0.47 4.25 -23.00
N MET A 27 -1.07 3.64 -21.97
CA MET A 27 -2.52 3.53 -21.86
C MET A 27 -3.21 4.87 -21.59
N GLY A 28 -2.60 5.73 -20.78
CA GLY A 28 -3.18 7.02 -20.41
C GLY A 28 -3.19 8.05 -21.54
N TRP A 29 -2.54 7.78 -22.68
CA TRP A 29 -2.66 8.56 -23.92
C TRP A 29 -3.99 8.35 -24.64
N ASP A 30 -4.71 7.27 -24.35
CA ASP A 30 -6.11 7.18 -24.75
C ASP A 30 -6.96 8.02 -23.80
N ASP A 31 -7.56 9.10 -24.31
CA ASP A 31 -8.36 10.03 -23.50
C ASP A 31 -9.55 9.36 -22.78
N ARG A 32 -10.05 8.23 -23.29
CA ARG A 32 -11.12 7.45 -22.64
C ARG A 32 -10.63 6.79 -21.36
N ILE A 33 -9.32 6.51 -21.27
CA ILE A 33 -8.65 6.04 -20.06
C ILE A 33 -8.17 7.25 -19.26
N GLY A 34 -7.39 8.14 -19.88
CA GLY A 34 -6.84 9.37 -19.30
C GLY A 34 -5.71 9.16 -18.29
N ASN A 35 -4.94 10.23 -18.05
CA ASN A 35 -3.73 10.23 -17.20
C ASN A 35 -3.97 10.58 -15.72
N HIS A 36 -5.17 10.35 -15.20
CA HIS A 36 -5.56 10.68 -13.82
C HIS A 36 -5.89 9.41 -13.01
N TYR A 37 -5.75 9.49 -11.68
CA TYR A 37 -6.18 8.45 -10.74
C TYR A 37 -5.67 7.04 -11.11
N ASN A 38 -4.41 6.97 -11.55
CA ASN A 38 -3.75 5.80 -12.13
C ASN A 38 -2.41 5.48 -11.44
N ASN A 39 -2.07 6.17 -10.35
CA ASN A 39 -0.85 5.91 -9.60
C ASN A 39 -1.02 4.65 -8.72
N PRO A 40 -0.26 3.57 -8.96
CA PRO A 40 -0.37 2.35 -8.17
C PRO A 40 -0.08 2.59 -6.68
N SER A 41 -0.58 1.70 -5.85
CA SER A 41 -0.45 1.72 -4.39
C SER A 41 -0.40 0.29 -3.86
N PHE A 42 -0.28 0.13 -2.55
CA PHE A 42 -0.41 -1.19 -1.93
C PHE A 42 -1.85 -1.74 -1.90
N GLY A 43 -2.80 -0.94 -2.38
CA GLY A 43 -4.24 -1.19 -2.32
C GLY A 43 -5.00 0.14 -2.28
N TYR A 44 -6.29 0.11 -2.57
CA TYR A 44 -7.15 1.23 -2.21
C TYR A 44 -7.59 1.10 -0.75
N GLY A 45 -7.80 2.25 -0.11
CA GLY A 45 -8.18 2.33 1.29
C GLY A 45 -8.80 3.69 1.61
N GLY A 46 -8.64 4.15 2.84
CA GLY A 46 -9.30 5.34 3.35
C GLY A 46 -10.71 5.00 3.84
N TYR A 47 -11.46 6.02 4.27
CA TYR A 47 -12.74 5.76 4.93
C TYR A 47 -13.83 5.26 3.96
N CYS A 48 -13.99 5.92 2.80
CA CYS A 48 -15.14 5.68 1.92
C CYS A 48 -14.96 4.46 1.01
N LEU A 49 -13.85 4.35 0.26
CA LEU A 49 -13.74 3.32 -0.79
C LEU A 49 -13.91 1.88 -0.29
N PRO A 50 -13.26 1.42 0.79
CA PRO A 50 -13.45 0.06 1.30
C PRO A 50 -14.84 -0.21 1.85
N LYS A 51 -15.43 0.76 2.56
CA LYS A 51 -16.77 0.59 3.15
C LYS A 51 -17.83 0.55 2.04
N ASP A 52 -17.74 1.47 1.09
CA ASP A 52 -18.73 1.64 0.03
C ASP A 52 -18.66 0.47 -0.96
N SER A 53 -17.46 -0.02 -1.29
CA SER A 53 -17.32 -1.17 -2.18
C SER A 53 -17.89 -2.46 -1.56
N LYS A 54 -17.62 -2.69 -0.27
CA LYS A 54 -18.15 -3.87 0.45
C LYS A 54 -19.66 -3.76 0.68
N GLN A 55 -20.15 -2.57 0.99
CA GLN A 55 -21.58 -2.33 1.14
C GLN A 55 -22.31 -2.52 -0.20
N LEU A 56 -21.75 -2.01 -1.30
CA LEU A 56 -22.29 -2.24 -2.63
C LEU A 56 -22.30 -3.73 -2.98
N GLU A 57 -21.21 -4.45 -2.75
CA GLU A 57 -21.13 -5.90 -2.94
C GLU A 57 -22.24 -6.64 -2.16
N ALA A 58 -22.45 -6.31 -0.89
CA ALA A 58 -23.50 -6.92 -0.07
C ALA A 58 -24.91 -6.72 -0.65
N HIS A 59 -25.20 -5.54 -1.21
CA HIS A 59 -26.48 -5.28 -1.88
C HIS A 59 -26.65 -6.07 -3.19
N PHE A 60 -25.55 -6.50 -3.81
CA PHE A 60 -25.57 -7.27 -5.05
C PHE A 60 -25.68 -8.79 -4.83
N HIS A 61 -25.88 -9.26 -3.59
CA HIS A 61 -25.89 -10.70 -3.24
C HIS A 61 -26.85 -11.57 -4.08
N HIS A 62 -27.97 -10.99 -4.57
CA HIS A 62 -28.94 -11.70 -5.43
C HIS A 62 -28.95 -11.21 -6.88
N THR A 63 -27.97 -10.39 -7.28
CA THR A 63 -27.83 -9.87 -8.64
C THR A 63 -26.70 -10.63 -9.35
N PRO A 64 -26.95 -11.29 -10.49
CA PRO A 64 -25.87 -11.87 -11.29
C PRO A 64 -24.85 -10.80 -11.70
N GLN A 65 -23.63 -10.92 -11.17
CA GLN A 65 -22.56 -9.95 -11.38
C GLN A 65 -21.20 -10.61 -11.23
N GLN A 66 -20.18 -10.01 -11.85
CA GLN A 66 -18.77 -10.41 -11.66
C GLN A 66 -17.93 -9.23 -11.18
N LEU A 67 -18.11 -8.05 -11.76
CA LEU A 67 -17.23 -6.91 -11.55
C LEU A 67 -17.18 -6.40 -10.11
N ILE A 68 -18.32 -6.31 -9.41
CA ILE A 68 -18.37 -5.68 -8.09
C ILE A 68 -17.61 -6.51 -7.07
N SER A 69 -17.86 -7.82 -7.02
CA SER A 69 -17.12 -8.71 -6.14
C SER A 69 -15.65 -8.82 -6.51
N THR A 70 -15.32 -8.88 -7.80
CA THR A 70 -13.91 -8.92 -8.24
C THR A 70 -13.16 -7.66 -7.81
N VAL A 71 -13.76 -6.47 -7.82
CA VAL A 71 -13.08 -5.25 -7.36
C VAL A 71 -12.73 -5.31 -5.88
N VAL A 72 -13.61 -5.88 -5.03
CA VAL A 72 -13.33 -6.05 -3.60
C VAL A 72 -12.24 -7.09 -3.38
N ALA A 73 -12.34 -8.25 -4.05
CA ALA A 73 -11.36 -9.33 -3.97
C ALA A 73 -9.98 -8.90 -4.49
N SER A 74 -9.93 -8.17 -5.60
CA SER A 74 -8.71 -7.63 -6.22
C SER A 74 -7.88 -6.80 -5.24
N ASN A 75 -8.54 -6.01 -4.37
CA ASN A 75 -7.83 -5.24 -3.37
C ASN A 75 -7.13 -6.12 -2.32
N GLN A 76 -7.75 -7.25 -1.96
CA GLN A 76 -7.15 -8.22 -1.06
C GLN A 76 -5.97 -8.92 -1.74
N THR A 77 -6.17 -9.42 -2.97
CA THR A 77 -5.11 -10.02 -3.78
C THR A 77 -3.90 -9.10 -3.92
N ARG A 78 -4.12 -7.79 -4.13
CA ARG A 78 -3.05 -6.81 -4.19
C ARG A 78 -2.28 -6.71 -2.87
N LYS A 79 -2.96 -6.61 -1.73
CA LYS A 79 -2.29 -6.55 -0.42
C LYS A 79 -1.44 -7.78 -0.17
N ASP A 80 -2.00 -8.95 -0.44
CA ASP A 80 -1.32 -10.24 -0.26
C ASP A 80 -0.08 -10.32 -1.16
N PHE A 81 -0.18 -9.86 -2.41
CA PHE A 81 0.97 -9.77 -3.32
C PHE A 81 2.07 -8.87 -2.73
N ILE A 82 1.73 -7.67 -2.24
CA ILE A 82 2.71 -6.76 -1.63
C ILE A 82 3.40 -7.41 -0.43
N VAL A 83 2.64 -8.04 0.47
CA VAL A 83 3.21 -8.77 1.61
C VAL A 83 4.16 -9.86 1.14
N GLN A 84 3.76 -10.68 0.17
CA GLN A 84 4.60 -11.74 -0.39
C GLN A 84 5.90 -11.18 -0.99
N GLN A 85 5.86 -10.06 -1.70
CA GLN A 85 7.06 -9.44 -2.28
C GLN A 85 8.06 -9.01 -1.19
N ILE A 86 7.57 -8.49 -0.06
CA ILE A 86 8.41 -8.16 1.09
C ILE A 86 8.94 -9.43 1.76
N MET A 87 8.09 -10.42 2.01
CA MET A 87 8.47 -11.66 2.70
C MET A 87 9.48 -12.51 1.91
N LYS A 88 9.48 -12.42 0.57
CA LYS A 88 10.52 -13.06 -0.28
C LYS A 88 11.94 -12.58 0.05
N LYS A 89 12.09 -11.34 0.56
CA LYS A 89 13.38 -10.79 1.01
C LYS A 89 13.83 -11.36 2.37
N LYS A 90 12.96 -12.11 3.06
CA LYS A 90 13.18 -12.67 4.40
C LYS A 90 13.68 -11.61 5.42
N PRO A 91 13.03 -10.44 5.51
CA PRO A 91 13.47 -9.38 6.41
C PRO A 91 13.29 -9.82 7.87
N LYS A 92 14.25 -9.48 8.72
CA LYS A 92 14.12 -9.58 10.18
C LYS A 92 13.45 -8.34 10.76
N THR A 93 13.61 -7.19 10.08
CA THR A 93 13.00 -5.93 10.50
C THR A 93 12.34 -5.19 9.34
N ILE A 94 11.14 -4.69 9.60
CA ILE A 94 10.34 -3.94 8.62
C ILE A 94 10.07 -2.54 9.16
N GLY A 95 10.35 -1.53 8.36
CA GLY A 95 9.97 -0.15 8.60
C GLY A 95 8.65 0.16 7.89
N ILE A 96 7.72 0.81 8.58
CA ILE A 96 6.49 1.35 8.03
C ILE A 96 6.63 2.87 8.03
N TYR A 97 6.82 3.45 6.86
CA TYR A 97 6.85 4.90 6.71
C TYR A 97 5.43 5.41 6.43
N ARG A 98 4.87 6.09 7.43
CA ARG A 98 3.51 6.64 7.48
C ARG A 98 2.42 5.57 7.46
N LEU A 99 1.34 5.86 8.19
CA LEU A 99 0.11 5.08 8.14
C LEU A 99 -0.91 5.74 7.22
N ASN A 100 -0.79 7.02 6.90
CA ASN A 100 -1.74 7.69 6.02
C ASN A 100 -1.56 7.25 4.55
N MET A 101 -2.65 7.34 3.78
CA MET A 101 -2.66 6.95 2.37
C MET A 101 -2.32 8.09 1.41
N LYS A 102 -2.48 9.33 1.88
CA LYS A 102 -2.18 10.59 1.19
C LYS A 102 -1.60 11.54 2.22
N GLN A 103 -0.69 12.42 1.80
CA GLN A 103 0.00 13.35 2.70
C GLN A 103 -0.95 14.23 3.54
N SER A 104 -2.21 14.43 3.10
CA SER A 104 -3.22 15.29 3.72
C SER A 104 -4.32 14.58 4.53
N SER A 105 -4.18 13.29 4.86
CA SER A 105 -5.23 12.56 5.58
C SER A 105 -4.89 12.34 7.07
N ASP A 106 -5.74 12.86 7.95
CA ASP A 106 -5.62 12.73 9.41
C ASP A 106 -6.23 11.44 9.96
N ASN A 107 -6.84 10.59 9.11
CA ASN A 107 -7.56 9.41 9.55
C ASN A 107 -6.89 8.12 9.06
N CYS A 108 -6.13 7.49 9.95
CA CYS A 108 -5.38 6.26 9.67
C CYS A 108 -6.24 5.00 9.74
N ARG A 109 -7.47 5.05 10.30
CA ARG A 109 -8.22 3.87 10.78
C ARG A 109 -8.46 2.78 9.71
N ASN A 110 -8.63 3.17 8.45
CA ASN A 110 -8.86 2.27 7.32
C ASN A 110 -7.72 2.34 6.29
N SER A 111 -6.49 2.54 6.76
CA SER A 111 -5.32 2.54 5.89
C SER A 111 -4.96 1.13 5.44
N VAL A 112 -4.53 1.02 4.19
CA VAL A 112 -3.94 -0.21 3.65
C VAL A 112 -2.70 -0.63 4.44
N MET A 113 -1.93 0.32 4.97
CA MET A 113 -0.74 0.00 5.77
C MET A 113 -1.09 -0.79 7.03
N ILE A 114 -2.25 -0.51 7.65
CA ILE A 114 -2.73 -1.27 8.82
C ILE A 114 -2.98 -2.73 8.45
N ASP A 115 -3.59 -2.97 7.29
CA ASP A 115 -3.86 -4.33 6.83
C ASP A 115 -2.56 -5.09 6.56
N LEU A 116 -1.56 -4.45 5.95
CA LEU A 116 -0.24 -5.06 5.75
C LEU A 116 0.45 -5.39 7.09
N ILE A 117 0.44 -4.46 8.06
CA ILE A 117 1.03 -4.69 9.40
C ILE A 117 0.40 -5.91 10.06
N LYS A 118 -0.94 -6.02 10.01
CA LYS A 118 -1.65 -7.18 10.58
C LYS A 118 -1.23 -8.48 9.89
N GLN A 119 -1.11 -8.48 8.56
CA GLN A 119 -0.65 -9.66 7.82
C GLN A 119 0.79 -10.04 8.17
N PHE A 120 1.71 -9.09 8.26
CA PHE A 120 3.10 -9.38 8.67
C PHE A 120 3.15 -10.00 10.07
N ASN A 121 2.45 -9.41 11.04
CA ASN A 121 2.36 -9.93 12.40
C ASN A 121 1.79 -11.36 12.44
N GLN A 122 0.84 -11.70 11.56
CA GLN A 122 0.23 -13.02 11.46
C GLN A 122 1.15 -14.05 10.79
N MET A 123 1.91 -13.64 9.77
CA MET A 123 2.77 -14.54 9.00
C MET A 123 4.03 -14.95 9.76
N ASP A 124 4.71 -14.00 10.42
CA ASP A 124 5.89 -14.30 11.22
C ASP A 124 5.99 -13.34 12.42
N PRO A 125 5.59 -13.80 13.63
CA PRO A 125 5.69 -13.01 14.86
C PRO A 125 7.12 -12.63 15.26
N LYS A 126 8.15 -13.20 14.64
CA LYS A 126 9.56 -12.88 14.93
C LYS A 126 10.04 -11.64 14.19
N ILE A 127 9.34 -11.19 13.15
CA ILE A 127 9.68 -9.98 12.42
C ILE A 127 9.37 -8.78 13.31
N ARG A 128 10.37 -7.91 13.51
CA ARG A 128 10.16 -6.66 14.25
C ARG A 128 9.72 -5.56 13.30
N ILE A 129 8.58 -4.95 13.58
CA ILE A 129 8.06 -3.84 12.79
C ILE A 129 8.26 -2.53 13.56
N TYR A 130 8.83 -1.54 12.88
CA TYR A 130 9.01 -0.18 13.36
C TYR A 130 8.13 0.77 12.55
N ILE A 131 7.37 1.62 13.22
CA ILE A 131 6.38 2.48 12.57
C ILE A 131 6.76 3.94 12.79
N TYR A 132 6.94 4.69 11.71
CA TYR A 132 7.06 6.15 11.80
C TYR A 132 5.74 6.78 11.35
N GLU A 133 5.03 7.41 12.28
CA GLU A 133 3.84 8.20 11.99
C GLU A 133 3.79 9.43 12.93
N PRO A 134 4.06 10.64 12.41
CA PRO A 134 4.00 11.88 13.18
C PRO A 134 2.67 12.15 13.88
N LEU A 135 1.57 11.56 13.40
CA LEU A 135 0.26 11.67 14.06
C LEU A 135 0.13 10.77 15.29
N LEU A 136 1.05 9.83 15.50
CA LEU A 136 1.09 8.92 16.65
C LEU A 136 2.15 9.33 17.70
N LYS A 137 2.56 10.61 17.74
CA LYS A 137 3.65 11.12 18.61
C LYS A 137 3.56 10.72 20.09
N GLU A 138 2.36 10.53 20.63
CA GLU A 138 2.14 10.16 22.03
C GLU A 138 2.12 8.64 22.27
N HIS A 139 2.14 7.84 21.21
CA HIS A 139 2.13 6.38 21.28
C HIS A 139 3.54 5.83 21.15
N THR A 140 3.93 4.95 22.08
CA THR A 140 5.17 4.17 22.00
C THR A 140 4.99 2.89 21.20
N SER A 141 3.74 2.45 20.99
CA SER A 141 3.41 1.26 20.22
C SER A 141 2.08 1.39 19.47
N PHE A 142 1.96 0.67 18.36
CA PHE A 142 0.75 0.58 17.54
C PHE A 142 0.62 -0.83 16.96
N LEU A 143 -0.54 -1.48 17.17
CA LEU A 143 -0.76 -2.89 16.79
C LEU A 143 0.31 -3.86 17.33
N GLY A 144 0.83 -3.58 18.53
CA GLY A 144 1.89 -4.37 19.16
C GLY A 144 3.30 -4.12 18.62
N ASN A 145 3.46 -3.16 17.71
CA ASN A 145 4.73 -2.81 17.07
C ASN A 145 5.27 -1.47 17.60
N GLU A 146 6.59 -1.29 17.58
CA GLU A 146 7.24 -0.08 18.12
C GLU A 146 6.97 1.12 17.21
N VAL A 147 6.55 2.25 17.80
CA VAL A 147 6.45 3.53 17.10
C VAL A 147 7.74 4.32 17.33
N VAL A 148 8.44 4.67 16.25
CA VAL A 148 9.68 5.43 16.30
C VAL A 148 9.42 6.92 16.08
N ALA A 149 10.14 7.76 16.82
CA ALA A 149 9.91 9.21 16.84
C ALA A 149 10.44 9.95 15.60
N THR A 150 11.45 9.40 14.91
CA THR A 150 12.11 10.05 13.78
C THR A 150 12.27 9.11 12.59
N THR A 151 12.40 9.70 11.41
CA THR A 151 12.71 8.95 10.18
C THR A 151 14.10 8.34 10.25
N GLU A 152 15.07 8.99 10.87
CA GLU A 152 16.42 8.45 11.07
C GLU A 152 16.38 7.16 11.89
N ALA A 153 15.57 7.11 12.96
CA ALA A 153 15.38 5.91 13.75
C ALA A 153 14.74 4.79 12.92
N LEU A 154 13.72 5.12 12.11
CA LEU A 154 13.10 4.16 11.18
C LEU A 154 14.14 3.58 10.21
N LYS A 155 14.93 4.46 9.58
CA LYS A 155 15.98 4.08 8.64
C LYS A 155 16.99 3.15 9.29
N HIS A 156 17.50 3.50 10.46
CA HIS A 156 18.53 2.70 11.11
C HIS A 156 18.02 1.31 11.52
N LYS A 157 16.79 1.21 12.03
CA LYS A 157 16.25 -0.05 12.57
C LYS A 157 15.70 -1.02 11.51
N SER A 158 15.48 -0.57 10.28
CA SER A 158 14.75 -1.32 9.25
C SER A 158 15.68 -1.85 8.15
N GLU A 159 15.57 -3.16 7.86
CA GLU A 159 16.19 -3.80 6.69
C GLU A 159 15.42 -3.51 5.41
N VAL A 160 14.09 -3.36 5.50
CA VAL A 160 13.21 -2.92 4.40
C VAL A 160 12.21 -1.90 4.91
N ILE A 161 11.93 -0.86 4.13
CA ILE A 161 10.97 0.20 4.50
C ILE A 161 9.83 0.20 3.50
N LEU A 162 8.60 -0.01 3.95
CA LEU A 162 7.41 0.16 3.12
C LEU A 162 6.95 1.61 3.16
N ALA A 163 6.78 2.18 1.99
CA ALA A 163 6.22 3.51 1.80
C ALA A 163 5.16 3.47 0.70
N ASN A 164 3.88 3.67 1.05
CA ASN A 164 2.79 3.65 0.05
C ASN A 164 2.91 4.84 -0.94
N ARG A 165 3.54 5.92 -0.48
CA ARG A 165 3.95 7.08 -1.28
C ARG A 165 5.39 7.41 -0.98
N MET A 166 6.16 7.70 -2.02
CA MET A 166 7.56 8.09 -1.87
C MET A 166 7.67 9.48 -1.25
N SER A 167 8.69 9.67 -0.43
CA SER A 167 9.00 10.92 0.26
C SER A 167 10.47 11.26 0.09
N GLN A 168 10.77 12.56 0.07
CA GLN A 168 12.16 13.06 0.02
C GLN A 168 12.98 12.57 1.22
N GLU A 169 12.32 12.39 2.36
CA GLU A 169 12.94 11.88 3.60
C GLU A 169 13.49 10.45 3.47
N LEU A 170 13.17 9.72 2.40
CA LEU A 170 13.61 8.33 2.19
C LEU A 170 14.60 8.17 1.03
N LEU A 171 14.95 9.26 0.33
CA LEU A 171 15.80 9.18 -0.87
C LEU A 171 17.23 8.71 -0.56
N ASP A 172 17.72 8.99 0.63
CA ASP A 172 19.04 8.57 1.14
C ASP A 172 19.12 7.07 1.44
N VAL A 173 17.98 6.36 1.46
CA VAL A 173 17.89 4.90 1.73
C VAL A 173 17.04 4.18 0.69
N ILE A 174 16.97 4.71 -0.52
CA ILE A 174 16.07 4.23 -1.58
C ILE A 174 16.23 2.74 -1.89
N GLU A 175 17.44 2.20 -1.74
CA GLU A 175 17.80 0.81 -2.01
C GLU A 175 17.06 -0.20 -1.12
N LYS A 176 16.64 0.21 0.07
CA LYS A 176 15.84 -0.61 0.98
C LYS A 176 14.38 -0.18 1.08
N VAL A 177 13.98 0.86 0.35
CA VAL A 177 12.59 1.30 0.29
C VAL A 177 11.85 0.44 -0.74
N TYR A 178 10.71 -0.09 -0.32
CA TYR A 178 9.75 -0.74 -1.19
C TYR A 178 8.53 0.17 -1.32
N SER A 179 8.30 0.65 -2.55
CA SER A 179 7.14 1.44 -2.93
C SER A 179 6.68 1.05 -4.32
N ARG A 180 5.38 1.21 -4.57
CA ARG A 180 4.77 1.08 -5.91
C ARG A 180 4.28 2.43 -6.45
N ASP A 181 4.64 3.53 -5.77
CA ASP A 181 4.38 4.89 -6.24
C ASP A 181 5.28 5.21 -7.43
N LEU A 182 4.67 5.67 -8.52
CA LEU A 182 5.38 5.96 -9.77
C LEU A 182 5.50 7.45 -10.07
N PHE A 183 4.50 8.23 -9.67
CA PHE A 183 4.35 9.60 -10.15
C PHE A 183 4.75 10.66 -9.12
N HIS A 184 5.03 10.25 -7.87
CA HIS A 184 5.28 11.16 -6.74
C HIS A 184 4.18 12.24 -6.61
N LYS A 185 2.99 11.91 -7.09
CA LYS A 185 1.81 12.76 -7.14
C LYS A 185 0.70 12.02 -6.38
N ASN A 186 0.11 12.72 -5.42
CA ASN A 186 -0.96 12.33 -4.47
C ASN A 186 -0.53 11.71 -3.15
#